data_AF-A0A9E5LJ93-F1
#
_entry.id   AF-A0A9E5LJ93-F1
#
_cell.length_a   1.000
_cell.length_b   1.000
_cell.length_c   1.000
_cell.angle_alpha   90.00
_cell.angle_beta   90.00
_cell.angle_gamma   90.00
#
_symmetry.space_group_name_H-M   'P 1'
#
loop_
_entity.id
_entity.type
_entity.pdbx_description
1 polymer ?
#
loop_
_entity_poly.entity_id
_entity_poly.type
_entity_poly.pdbx_seq_one_letter_code
_entity_poly.pdbx_strand_id
1 'polypeptide(L)' 'AIDLLKKSGAEDIRFLCLLAAPEGIKNMQTHHTDVTIVTGSIDEKLNESGYIVPGLGDAGDRIFATV' A
#
# COMPACT_ATOMS: atom_id res chain seq x y z
N ALA A 1 1.11 -9.47 -4.57
CA ALA A 1 0.18 -10.10 -3.61
C ALA A 1 -1.21 -10.31 -4.22
N ILE A 2 -1.87 -9.26 -4.70
CA ILE A 2 -3.23 -9.34 -5.26
C ILE A 2 -3.33 -10.31 -6.45
N ASP A 3 -2.38 -10.28 -7.40
CA ASP A 3 -2.36 -11.25 -8.49
C ASP A 3 -2.37 -12.71 -8.03
N LEU A 4 -1.67 -13.01 -6.93
CA LEU A 4 -1.64 -14.37 -6.38
C LEU A 4 -3.00 -14.74 -5.78
N LEU A 5 -3.62 -13.82 -5.04
CA LEU A 5 -4.96 -14.03 -4.48
C LEU A 5 -5.99 -14.27 -5.59
N LYS A 6 -5.97 -13.47 -6.65
CA LYS A 6 -6.85 -13.66 -7.81
C LYS A 6 -6.60 -14.98 -8.53
N LYS A 7 -5.33 -15.36 -8.73
CA LYS A 7 -4.96 -16.67 -9.28
C LYS A 7 -5.45 -17.83 -8.41
N SER A 8 -5.55 -17.63 -7.10
CA SER A 8 -6.12 -18.59 -6.15
C SER A 8 -7.65 -18.55 -6.06
N GLY A 9 -8.34 -17.75 -6.89
CA GLY A 9 -9.79 -17.69 -6.97
C GLY A 9 -10.46 -16.67 -6.04
N ALA A 10 -9.72 -15.72 -5.47
CA ALA A 10 -10.33 -14.63 -4.71
C ALA A 10 -11.04 -13.63 -5.63
N GLU A 11 -12.31 -13.35 -5.36
CA GLU A 11 -13.17 -12.48 -6.18
C GLU A 11 -13.48 -11.12 -5.54
N ASP A 12 -13.61 -11.04 -4.21
CA ASP A 12 -13.77 -9.78 -3.46
C ASP A 12 -12.53 -9.51 -2.62
N ILE A 13 -11.72 -8.54 -3.05
CA ILE A 13 -10.45 -8.18 -2.40
C ILE A 13 -10.52 -6.74 -1.94
N ARG A 14 -10.21 -6.53 -0.66
CA ARG A 14 -10.03 -5.20 -0.05
C ARG A 14 -8.61 -5.07 0.47
N PHE A 15 -7.93 -4.01 0.07
CA PHE A 15 -6.59 -3.68 0.55
C PHE A 15 -6.70 -2.64 1.67
N LEU A 16 -6.26 -2.99 2.87
CA LEU A 16 -6.22 -2.10 4.03
C LEU A 16 -4.77 -1.76 4.38
N CYS A 17 -4.45 -0.47 4.50
CA CYS A 17 -3.14 -0.02 4.97
C CYS A 17 -3.26 1.21 5.90
N LEU A 18 -2.18 1.52 6.64
CA LEU A 18 -2.15 2.70 7.52
C LEU A 18 -1.97 4.01 6.73
N LEU A 19 -0.96 4.04 5.85
CA LEU A 19 -0.60 5.18 5.01
C LEU A 19 -0.49 4.72 3.55
N ALA A 20 -0.83 5.59 2.62
CA ALA A 20 -0.63 5.36 1.19
C ALA A 20 -0.06 6.61 0.51
N ALA A 21 0.80 6.41 -0.49
CA ALA A 21 1.25 7.48 -1.38
C ALA A 21 0.40 7.50 -2.67
N PRO A 22 0.16 8.67 -3.30
CA PRO A 22 -0.63 8.81 -4.51
C PRO A 22 -0.15 7.93 -5.67
N GLU A 23 1.16 7.75 -5.80
CA GLU A 23 1.81 6.91 -6.80
C GLU A 23 1.43 5.43 -6.62
N GLY A 24 1.41 4.96 -5.37
CA GLY A 24 1.01 3.60 -5.03
C GLY A 24 -0.47 3.35 -5.29
N ILE A 25 -1.33 4.32 -4.93
CA ILE A 25 -2.77 4.26 -5.20
C ILE A 25 -3.03 4.21 -6.71
N LYS A 26 -2.39 5.09 -7.49
CA LYS A 26 -2.53 5.11 -8.94
C LYS A 26 -2.06 3.80 -9.56
N ASN A 27 -0.93 3.25 -9.11
CA ASN A 27 -0.42 1.97 -9.59
C ASN A 27 -1.41 0.84 -9.32
N MET A 28 -1.96 0.77 -8.10
CA MET A 28 -2.98 -0.22 -7.72
C MET A 28 -4.25 -0.08 -8.56
N GLN A 29 -4.77 1.13 -8.71
CA GLN A 29 -5.98 1.38 -9.51
C GLN A 29 -5.77 1.09 -10.99
N THR A 30 -4.55 1.18 -11.52
CA THR A 30 -4.25 0.85 -12.92
C THR A 30 -4.25 -0.66 -13.16
N HIS A 31 -3.73 -1.45 -12.21
CA HIS A 31 -3.56 -2.90 -12.39
C HIS A 31 -4.70 -3.73 -11.79
N HIS A 32 -5.39 -3.19 -10.78
CA HIS A 32 -6.41 -3.87 -9.98
C HIS A 32 -7.59 -2.91 -9.72
N THR A 33 -8.27 -2.49 -10.78
CA THR A 33 -9.42 -1.55 -10.75
C THR A 33 -10.59 -2.01 -9.88
N ASP A 34 -10.67 -3.31 -9.63
CA ASP A 34 -11.68 -4.03 -8.84
C ASP A 34 -11.35 -4.11 -7.34
N VAL A 35 -10.18 -3.66 -6.91
CA VAL A 35 -9.77 -3.72 -5.50
C VAL A 35 -10.11 -2.42 -4.77
N THR A 36 -10.89 -2.53 -3.70
CA THR A 36 -11.16 -1.38 -2.83
C THR A 36 -9.95 -1.13 -1.94
N ILE A 37 -9.42 0.10 -1.96
CA ILE A 37 -8.35 0.55 -1.08
C ILE A 37 -8.97 1.31 0.09
N VAL A 38 -8.66 0.88 1.30
CA VAL A 38 -8.98 1.58 2.55
C VAL A 38 -7.66 1.98 3.19
N THR A 39 -7.49 3.26 3.48
CA THR A 39 -6.27 3.76 4.12
C THR A 39 -6.60 4.78 5.21
N GLY A 40 -5.74 4.84 6.24
CA GLY A 40 -5.89 5.81 7.32
C GLY A 40 -5.47 7.23 6.91
N SER A 41 -4.49 7.36 6.03
CA SER A 41 -4.03 8.64 5.47
C SER A 41 -3.51 8.46 4.05
N ILE A 42 -3.69 9.49 3.23
CA ILE A 42 -2.99 9.65 1.96
C ILE A 42 -1.96 10.76 2.16
N ASP A 43 -0.70 10.38 2.07
CA ASP A 43 0.43 11.29 2.26
C ASP A 43 0.85 11.90 0.90
N GLU A 44 1.90 12.73 0.87
CA GLU A 44 2.16 13.60 -0.28
C GLU A 44 2.72 12.86 -1.50
N LYS A 45 3.73 12.01 -1.28
CA LYS A 45 4.52 11.39 -2.36
C LYS A 45 5.43 10.29 -1.84
N LEU A 46 6.09 9.60 -2.77
CA LEU A 46 7.30 8.84 -2.50
C LEU A 46 8.55 9.71 -2.66
N ASN A 47 9.58 9.48 -1.83
CA ASN A 47 10.92 10.04 -2.05
C ASN A 47 11.77 9.15 -2.99
N GLU A 48 13.00 9.55 -3.27
CA GLU A 48 13.92 8.84 -4.17
C GLU A 48 14.27 7.41 -3.70
N SER A 49 14.17 7.16 -2.40
CA SER A 49 14.40 5.83 -1.81
C SER A 49 13.11 5.00 -1.69
N GLY A 50 11.96 5.52 -2.15
CA GLY A 50 10.68 4.82 -2.11
C GLY A 50 9.93 4.90 -0.78
N TYR A 51 10.36 5.74 0.17
CA TYR A 51 9.60 5.99 1.40
C TYR A 51 8.48 6.99 1.14
N ILE A 52 7.35 6.78 1.81
CA ILE A 52 6.22 7.73 1.86
C ILE A 52 6.66 8.98 2.64
N VAL A 53 6.28 10.16 2.16
CA VAL A 53 6.57 11.46 2.79
C VAL A 53 5.26 12.21 3.06
N PRO A 54 5.00 12.72 4.29
CA PRO A 54 5.89 12.68 5.47
C PRO A 54 6.08 11.25 6.04
N GLY A 55 5.11 10.36 5.88
CA GLY A 55 5.23 8.94 6.19
C GLY A 55 5.50 8.63 7.66
N LEU A 56 6.01 7.42 7.89
CA LEU A 56 6.36 6.93 9.24
C LEU A 56 7.76 6.30 9.33
N GLY A 57 8.58 6.38 8.28
CA GLY A 57 9.85 5.66 8.18
C GLY A 57 9.64 4.17 7.92
N ASP A 58 10.52 3.32 8.47
CA ASP A 58 10.37 1.87 8.36
C ASP A 58 9.27 1.36 9.32
N ALA A 59 8.21 0.79 8.76
CA ALA A 59 7.09 0.28 9.54
C ALA A 59 7.46 -0.98 10.33
N GLY A 60 8.29 -1.86 9.76
CA GLY A 60 8.69 -3.11 10.37
C GLY A 60 9.58 -2.85 11.58
N ASP A 61 10.61 -2.04 11.40
CA ASP A 61 11.55 -1.71 12.48
C ASP A 61 10.85 -1.02 13.64
N ARG A 62 9.90 -0.14 13.36
CA ARG A 62 9.12 0.54 14.41
C ARG A 62 8.17 -0.40 15.15
N ILE A 63 7.58 -1.38 14.49
CA ILE A 63 6.65 -2.33 15.11
C ILE A 63 7.41 -3.39 15.92
N PHE A 64 8.53 -3.88 15.41
CA PHE A 64 9.27 -5.00 16.00
C PHE A 64 10.51 -4.59 16.78
N ALA A 65 10.81 -3.29 16.85
CA ALA A 65 12.00 -2.73 17.51
C ALA A 65 13.32 -3.31 16.96
N THR A 66 13.45 -3.35 15.64
CA THR A 66 14.65 -3.84 14.90
C THR A 66 15.41 -2.69 14.21
N VAL A 67 16.55 -3.02 13.59
CA VAL A 67 17.41 -2.15 12.76
C VAL A 67 17.93 -2.88 11.53
#